data_AF-A0A2H0HWF4-F1
#
_entry.id   AF-A0A2H0HWF4-F1
#
_cell.length_a   1.000
_cell.length_b   1.000
_cell.length_c   1.000
_cell.angle_alpha   90.00
_cell.angle_beta   90.00
_cell.angle_gamma   90.00
#
_symmetry.space_group_name_H-M   'P 1'
#
loop_
_entity.id
_entity.type
_entity.pdbx_description
1 polymer ?
#
loop_
_entity_poly.entity_id
_entity_poly.type
_entity_poly.pdbx_seq_one_letter_code
_entity_poly.pdbx_strand_id
1 'polypeptide(L)'
;MTPSDRSSARLAWARAALNLPYAVLEPASADASFRSYWRVNAGDHSLIVMDAPPAQEDIRPWLDVAARLAAAGLQVPQVHRADAEYGFVLMSDLGNALMLPALNEASVDALYGGALDALLRMQTCADATGLPPYDEARLVAEMELMPTWFVQRHLGVTPECEDWDIIESAFRALLNNAAAQPQVFVHRDYHSRNLMLGSGKAPGIIDFQDAVRGPLSYDLVSLLRDCYIAWPEQRVYAWVEAYRQRAQAAGLTNADGATFRRWFDLMGLQRHLKVLGIFCRLWYRDGKRGYLNDLPLVWRYTREVGRQYEATAPLIALLERAIDERDLRHANEAA
;
A
#
# COMPACT_ATOMS: atom_id res chain seq x y z
N MET A 1 27.13 14.96 6.74
CA MET A 1 27.28 15.25 5.30
C MET A 1 26.26 16.33 4.95
N THR A 2 26.67 17.44 4.33
CA THR A 2 25.71 18.48 3.92
C THR A 2 24.89 17.99 2.71
N PRO A 3 23.74 18.61 2.39
CA PRO A 3 22.95 18.24 1.20
C PRO A 3 23.73 18.35 -0.12
N SER A 4 24.65 19.31 -0.21
CA SER A 4 25.55 19.50 -1.35
C SER A 4 26.57 18.35 -1.48
N ASP A 5 27.15 17.93 -0.35
CA ASP A 5 28.07 16.79 -0.32
C ASP A 5 27.37 15.49 -0.71
N ARG A 6 26.12 15.28 -0.27
CA ARG A 6 25.35 14.08 -0.61
C ARG A 6 25.03 14.01 -2.10
N SER A 7 24.59 15.12 -2.69
CA SER A 7 24.34 15.18 -4.13
C SER A 7 25.59 14.88 -4.96
N SER A 8 26.75 15.40 -4.51
CA SER A 8 28.05 15.13 -5.14
C SER A 8 28.47 13.67 -4.99
N ALA A 9 28.29 13.08 -3.79
CA ALA A 9 28.58 11.67 -3.53
C ALA A 9 27.69 10.74 -4.37
N ARG A 10 26.39 11.03 -4.47
CA ARG A 10 25.45 10.28 -5.31
C ARG A 10 25.89 10.30 -6.78
N LEU A 11 26.21 11.47 -7.31
CA LEU A 11 26.65 11.61 -8.70
C LEU A 11 27.97 10.87 -8.96
N ALA A 12 28.96 11.02 -8.07
CA ALA A 12 30.24 10.34 -8.18
C ALA A 12 30.07 8.81 -8.14
N TRP A 13 29.26 8.31 -7.20
CA TRP A 13 28.94 6.89 -7.06
C TRP A 13 28.24 6.35 -8.31
N ALA A 14 27.23 7.06 -8.83
CA ALA A 14 26.50 6.65 -10.03
C ALA A 14 27.42 6.57 -11.26
N ARG A 15 28.28 7.58 -11.47
CA ARG A 15 29.26 7.60 -12.57
C ARG A 15 30.24 6.42 -12.49
N ALA A 16 30.72 6.11 -11.29
CA ALA A 16 31.60 4.97 -11.05
C ALA A 16 30.87 3.62 -11.21
N ALA A 17 29.62 3.53 -10.74
CA ALA A 17 28.78 2.33 -10.86
C ALA A 17 28.45 1.99 -12.32
N LEU A 18 28.24 3.02 -13.15
CA LEU A 18 27.88 2.90 -14.56
C LEU A 18 29.07 2.87 -15.50
N ASN A 19 30.27 3.20 -15.03
CA ASN A 19 31.43 3.50 -15.87
C ASN A 19 31.12 4.61 -16.92
N LEU A 20 30.36 5.63 -16.52
CA LEU A 20 29.94 6.76 -17.36
C LEU A 20 30.37 8.08 -16.71
N PRO A 21 31.58 8.60 -16.99
CA PRO A 21 32.16 9.74 -16.27
C PRO A 21 31.39 11.06 -16.45
N TYR A 22 30.60 11.18 -17.52
CA TYR A 22 29.81 12.36 -17.85
C TYR A 22 28.31 12.18 -17.61
N ALA A 23 27.89 11.11 -16.93
CA ALA A 23 26.48 10.90 -16.61
C ALA A 23 25.90 12.09 -15.82
N VAL A 24 24.64 12.40 -16.09
CA VAL A 24 23.85 13.42 -15.40
C VAL A 24 22.67 12.71 -14.73
N LEU A 25 22.32 13.17 -13.53
CA LEU A 25 21.19 12.66 -12.77
C LEU A 25 20.04 13.67 -12.82
N GLU A 26 18.87 13.21 -13.23
CA GLU A 26 17.63 13.98 -13.24
C GLU A 26 16.68 13.44 -12.16
N PRO A 27 15.93 14.29 -11.45
CA PRO A 27 14.91 13.79 -10.52
C PRO A 27 13.89 12.91 -11.25
N ALA A 28 13.68 11.68 -10.76
CA ALA A 28 12.68 10.76 -11.30
C ALA A 28 11.37 10.84 -10.49
N SER A 29 11.50 10.80 -9.17
CA SER A 29 10.40 10.98 -8.23
C SER A 29 10.95 11.35 -6.84
N ALA A 30 10.11 12.02 -6.05
CA ALA A 30 10.31 12.18 -4.62
C ALA A 30 9.31 11.26 -3.91
N ASP A 31 9.82 10.39 -3.05
CA ASP A 31 9.01 9.49 -2.23
C ASP A 31 8.36 10.28 -1.07
N ALA A 32 7.34 9.69 -0.46
CA ALA A 32 6.82 10.09 0.84
C ALA A 32 7.81 9.86 2.01
N SER A 33 8.86 9.06 1.77
CA SER A 33 9.96 8.69 2.68
C SER A 33 11.19 9.61 2.54
N PHE A 34 12.32 9.22 3.14
CA PHE A 34 13.60 9.92 2.99
C PHE A 34 14.37 9.51 1.73
N ARG A 35 13.84 8.56 0.95
CA ARG A 35 14.42 8.13 -0.32
C ARG A 35 14.16 9.15 -1.42
N SER A 36 15.15 9.32 -2.28
CA SER A 36 15.01 10.06 -3.54
C SER A 36 15.46 9.21 -4.71
N TYR A 37 14.76 9.33 -5.84
CA TYR A 37 15.04 8.55 -7.03
C TYR A 37 15.51 9.46 -8.16
N TRP A 38 16.62 9.07 -8.78
CA TRP A 38 17.31 9.88 -9.79
C TRP A 38 17.51 9.06 -11.05
N ARG A 39 16.99 9.55 -12.16
CA ARG A 39 17.14 8.94 -13.46
C ARG A 39 18.48 9.28 -14.07
N VAL A 40 19.08 8.28 -14.72
CA VAL A 40 20.31 8.43 -15.49
C VAL A 40 20.14 7.78 -16.85
N ASN A 41 20.43 8.54 -17.90
CA ASN A 41 20.45 8.03 -19.26
C ASN A 41 21.83 7.41 -19.53
N ALA A 42 21.84 6.12 -19.88
CA ALA A 42 23.01 5.31 -20.17
C ALA A 42 22.96 4.79 -21.61
N GLY A 43 22.99 5.71 -22.58
CA GLY A 43 22.79 5.39 -24.00
C GLY A 43 21.32 5.14 -24.31
N ASP A 44 21.00 3.96 -24.87
CA ASP A 44 19.63 3.55 -25.23
C ASP A 44 18.81 3.03 -24.02
N HIS A 45 19.39 3.05 -22.83
CA HIS A 45 18.76 2.57 -21.61
C HIS A 45 18.67 3.68 -20.55
N SER A 46 17.61 3.65 -19.78
CA SER A 46 17.42 4.48 -18.59
C SER A 46 17.56 3.61 -17.34
N LEU A 47 18.20 4.15 -16.31
CA LEU A 47 18.36 3.52 -15.01
C LEU A 47 17.96 4.48 -13.90
N ILE A 48 17.68 3.93 -12.72
CA ILE A 48 17.35 4.70 -11.51
C ILE A 48 18.44 4.51 -10.47
N VAL A 49 18.88 5.62 -9.88
CA VAL A 49 19.69 5.67 -8.67
C VAL A 49 18.78 6.06 -7.51
N MET A 50 18.54 5.12 -6.61
CA MET A 50 17.94 5.39 -5.32
C MET A 50 19.02 5.91 -4.37
N ASP A 51 18.69 6.98 -3.67
CA ASP A 51 19.49 7.59 -2.62
C ASP A 51 18.65 7.61 -1.33
N ALA A 52 19.06 6.77 -0.36
CA ALA A 52 18.46 6.64 0.96
C ALA A 52 19.54 6.94 2.01
N PRO A 53 19.50 8.10 2.68
CA PRO A 53 20.51 8.44 3.68
C PRO A 53 20.56 7.41 4.82
N PRO A 54 21.68 6.70 5.08
CA PRO A 54 21.73 5.59 6.04
C PRO A 54 21.36 5.94 7.48
N ALA A 55 21.56 7.21 7.88
CA ALA A 55 21.16 7.70 9.20
C ALA A 55 19.63 7.85 9.36
N GLN A 56 18.89 7.82 8.26
CA GLN A 56 17.43 7.97 8.23
C GLN A 56 16.76 6.66 7.81
N GLU A 57 17.40 5.89 6.93
CA GLU A 57 16.77 4.72 6.31
C GLU A 57 17.80 3.68 5.86
N ASP A 58 17.63 2.43 6.32
CA ASP A 58 18.45 1.28 5.89
C ASP A 58 17.89 0.69 4.60
N ILE A 59 18.75 0.48 3.59
CA ILE A 59 18.35 -0.07 2.30
C ILE A 59 18.29 -1.61 2.28
N ARG A 60 18.82 -2.29 3.31
CA ARG A 60 18.87 -3.76 3.34
C ARG A 60 17.49 -4.41 3.28
N PRO A 61 16.45 -3.95 4.01
CA PRO A 61 15.09 -4.46 3.84
C PRO A 61 14.55 -4.29 2.42
N TRP A 62 14.82 -3.13 1.79
CA TRP A 62 14.43 -2.88 0.40
C TRP A 62 15.09 -3.89 -0.56
N LEU A 63 16.40 -4.14 -0.40
CA LEU A 63 17.16 -5.09 -1.23
C LEU A 63 16.68 -6.54 -1.04
N ASP A 64 16.41 -6.95 0.19
CA ASP A 64 15.88 -8.29 0.51
C ASP A 64 14.53 -8.52 -0.16
N VAL A 65 13.59 -7.58 -0.02
CA VAL A 65 12.27 -7.72 -0.65
C VAL A 65 12.34 -7.66 -2.17
N ALA A 66 13.18 -6.77 -2.75
CA ALA A 66 13.39 -6.72 -4.19
C ALA A 66 13.88 -8.09 -4.73
N ALA A 67 14.83 -8.72 -4.03
CA ALA A 67 15.36 -10.03 -4.42
C ALA A 67 14.29 -11.13 -4.34
N ARG A 68 13.45 -11.15 -3.29
CA ARG A 68 12.34 -12.11 -3.13
C ARG A 68 11.34 -12.01 -4.27
N LEU A 69 10.93 -10.78 -4.62
CA LEU A 69 9.96 -10.54 -5.70
C LEU A 69 10.55 -10.87 -7.08
N ALA A 70 11.81 -10.51 -7.32
CA ALA A 70 12.52 -10.86 -8.55
C ALA A 70 12.65 -12.39 -8.70
N ALA A 71 12.99 -13.11 -7.64
CA ALA A 71 13.07 -14.57 -7.62
C ALA A 71 11.71 -15.25 -7.88
N ALA A 72 10.60 -14.62 -7.48
CA ALA A 72 9.25 -15.06 -7.82
C ALA A 72 8.88 -14.81 -9.30
N GLY A 73 9.72 -14.11 -10.06
CA GLY A 73 9.49 -13.76 -11.47
C GLY A 73 8.58 -12.53 -11.65
N LEU A 74 8.47 -11.68 -10.63
CA LEU A 74 7.70 -10.43 -10.70
C LEU A 74 8.52 -9.31 -11.33
N GLN A 75 7.84 -8.36 -11.98
CA GLN A 75 8.48 -7.19 -12.55
C GLN A 75 8.71 -6.14 -11.45
N VAL A 76 9.88 -6.19 -10.82
CA VAL A 76 10.39 -5.19 -9.87
C VAL A 76 11.68 -4.56 -10.41
N PRO A 77 12.15 -3.42 -9.87
CA PRO A 77 13.43 -2.85 -10.30
C PRO A 77 14.56 -3.86 -10.08
N GLN A 78 15.24 -4.25 -11.16
CA GLN A 78 16.39 -5.14 -11.10
C GLN A 78 17.59 -4.38 -10.53
N VAL A 79 18.14 -4.88 -9.42
CA VAL A 79 19.31 -4.27 -8.78
C VAL A 79 20.56 -4.64 -9.55
N HIS A 80 21.27 -3.63 -10.06
CA HIS A 80 22.56 -3.81 -10.73
C HIS A 80 23.74 -3.66 -9.76
N ARG A 81 23.65 -2.69 -8.85
CA ARG A 81 24.68 -2.43 -7.84
C ARG A 81 24.03 -1.77 -6.62
N ALA A 82 24.54 -2.09 -5.44
CA ALA A 82 24.11 -1.44 -4.20
C ALA A 82 25.33 -1.15 -3.32
N ASP A 83 25.21 -0.10 -2.52
CA ASP A 83 26.15 0.28 -1.47
C ASP A 83 25.33 0.60 -0.23
N ALA A 84 25.24 -0.36 0.69
CA ALA A 84 24.42 -0.22 1.90
C ALA A 84 25.06 0.68 2.96
N GLU A 85 26.39 0.86 2.93
CA GLU A 85 27.09 1.75 3.86
C GLU A 85 26.79 3.21 3.53
N TYR A 86 26.72 3.53 2.23
CA TYR A 86 26.36 4.86 1.77
C TYR A 86 24.88 5.00 1.39
N GLY A 87 24.09 3.93 1.33
CA GLY A 87 22.65 3.97 1.06
C GLY A 87 22.31 4.32 -0.40
N PHE A 88 23.07 3.78 -1.35
CA PHE A 88 22.81 3.95 -2.78
C PHE A 88 22.44 2.63 -3.45
N VAL A 89 21.49 2.68 -4.38
CA VAL A 89 21.13 1.53 -5.21
C VAL A 89 20.97 1.98 -6.65
N LEU A 90 21.61 1.26 -7.58
CA LEU A 90 21.45 1.41 -9.02
C LEU A 90 20.58 0.26 -9.51
N MET A 91 19.47 0.59 -10.17
CA MET A 91 18.47 -0.37 -10.60
C MET A 91 17.88 -0.03 -11.97
N SER A 92 17.20 -1.00 -12.57
CA SER A 92 16.47 -0.80 -13.82
C SER A 92 15.36 0.24 -13.67
N ASP A 93 15.13 1.05 -14.70
CA ASP A 93 14.00 1.96 -14.77
C ASP A 93 12.74 1.24 -15.26
N LEU A 94 11.68 1.25 -14.45
CA LEU A 94 10.37 0.69 -14.82
C LEU A 94 9.51 1.67 -15.64
N GLY A 95 10.04 2.86 -15.97
CA GLY A 95 9.38 3.88 -16.75
C GLY A 95 8.71 4.95 -15.88
N ASN A 96 7.71 5.64 -16.43
CA ASN A 96 6.98 6.72 -15.73
C ASN A 96 5.46 6.54 -15.76
N ALA A 97 4.95 5.51 -16.43
CA ALA A 97 3.52 5.33 -16.61
C ALA A 97 2.94 4.54 -15.45
N LEU A 98 2.27 5.23 -14.52
CA LEU A 98 1.50 4.59 -13.46
C LEU A 98 0.23 3.93 -14.01
N MET A 99 -0.27 2.91 -13.32
CA MET A 99 -1.51 2.22 -13.68
C MET A 99 -2.73 3.10 -13.47
N LEU A 100 -2.83 3.82 -12.34
CA LEU A 100 -4.02 4.60 -11.99
C LEU A 100 -4.54 5.51 -13.12
N PRO A 101 -3.72 6.36 -13.77
CA PRO A 101 -4.22 7.23 -14.85
C PRO A 101 -4.70 6.48 -16.10
N ALA A 102 -4.28 5.22 -16.27
CA ALA A 102 -4.67 4.39 -17.41
C ALA A 102 -5.97 3.60 -17.16
N LEU A 103 -6.46 3.55 -15.91
CA LEU A 103 -7.66 2.82 -15.54
C LEU A 103 -8.93 3.54 -16.03
N ASN A 104 -9.74 2.81 -16.80
CA ASN A 104 -11.08 3.20 -17.22
C ASN A 104 -11.91 1.93 -17.53
N GLU A 105 -13.19 2.11 -17.85
CA GLU A 105 -14.12 1.00 -18.12
C GLU A 105 -13.61 -0.02 -19.17
N ALA A 106 -12.86 0.45 -20.18
CA ALA A 106 -12.34 -0.38 -21.25
C ALA A 106 -10.99 -1.04 -20.94
N SER A 107 -10.16 -0.44 -20.07
CA SER A 107 -8.80 -0.92 -19.77
C SER A 107 -8.70 -1.74 -18.49
N VAL A 108 -9.61 -1.53 -17.52
CA VAL A 108 -9.47 -2.07 -16.17
C VAL A 108 -9.39 -3.59 -16.13
N ASP A 109 -10.20 -4.32 -16.89
CA ASP A 109 -10.19 -5.79 -16.82
C ASP A 109 -8.84 -6.36 -17.29
N ALA A 110 -8.21 -5.74 -18.30
CA ALA A 110 -6.90 -6.16 -18.78
C ALA A 110 -5.79 -5.81 -17.78
N LEU A 111 -5.81 -4.58 -17.24
CA LEU A 111 -4.80 -4.10 -16.29
C LEU A 111 -4.89 -4.82 -14.94
N TYR A 112 -6.10 -4.95 -14.39
CA TYR A 112 -6.35 -5.69 -13.16
C TYR A 112 -6.16 -7.19 -13.37
N GLY A 113 -6.45 -7.75 -14.55
CA GLY A 113 -6.09 -9.13 -14.87
C GLY A 113 -4.59 -9.39 -14.67
N GLY A 114 -3.74 -8.52 -15.23
CA GLY A 114 -2.29 -8.59 -15.04
C GLY A 114 -1.83 -8.39 -13.59
N ALA A 115 -2.46 -7.46 -12.86
CA ALA A 115 -2.17 -7.23 -11.44
C ALA A 115 -2.61 -8.42 -10.55
N LEU A 116 -3.76 -9.02 -10.81
CA LEU A 116 -4.25 -10.19 -10.07
C LEU A 116 -3.40 -11.43 -10.37
N ASP A 117 -2.89 -11.57 -11.61
CA ASP A 117 -1.90 -12.60 -11.96
C ASP A 117 -0.60 -12.43 -11.17
N ALA A 118 -0.08 -11.20 -11.13
CA ALA A 118 1.12 -10.86 -10.38
C ALA A 118 0.91 -11.04 -8.85
N LEU A 119 -0.25 -10.67 -8.31
CA LEU A 119 -0.58 -10.89 -6.90
C LEU A 119 -0.62 -12.38 -6.55
N LEU A 120 -1.29 -13.20 -7.36
CA LEU A 120 -1.32 -14.66 -7.13
C LEU A 120 0.09 -15.25 -7.20
N ARG A 121 0.91 -14.79 -8.16
CA ARG A 121 2.32 -15.19 -8.30
C ARG A 121 3.13 -14.79 -7.06
N MET A 122 2.94 -13.58 -6.55
CA MET A 122 3.57 -13.09 -5.33
C MET A 122 3.23 -14.01 -4.14
N GLN A 123 1.95 -14.30 -3.93
CA GLN A 123 1.50 -15.09 -2.78
C GLN A 123 1.90 -16.58 -2.87
N THR A 124 2.13 -17.10 -4.07
CA THR A 124 2.51 -18.51 -4.28
C THR A 124 4.02 -18.73 -4.36
N CYS A 125 4.78 -17.75 -4.86
CA CYS A 125 6.18 -17.94 -5.25
C CYS A 125 7.17 -17.04 -4.53
N ALA A 126 6.75 -15.91 -3.96
CA ALA A 126 7.65 -15.06 -3.18
C ALA A 126 7.88 -15.65 -1.80
N ASP A 127 9.14 -15.75 -1.38
CA ASP A 127 9.48 -16.26 -0.05
C ASP A 127 9.08 -15.26 1.03
N ALA A 128 8.10 -15.63 1.87
CA ALA A 128 7.67 -14.84 3.02
C ALA A 128 8.43 -15.17 4.31
N THR A 129 9.40 -16.10 4.27
CA THR A 129 10.16 -16.54 5.44
C THR A 129 11.03 -15.40 5.97
N GLY A 130 10.92 -15.14 7.28
CA GLY A 130 11.69 -14.08 7.94
C GLY A 130 11.16 -12.67 7.74
N LEU A 131 10.11 -12.47 6.92
CA LEU A 131 9.41 -11.19 6.87
C LEU A 131 8.75 -10.89 8.23
N PRO A 132 8.66 -9.62 8.63
CA PRO A 132 7.95 -9.25 9.86
C PRO A 132 6.50 -9.76 9.83
N PRO A 133 5.98 -10.27 10.95
CA PRO A 133 4.59 -10.68 11.01
C PRO A 133 3.68 -9.45 10.89
N TYR A 134 2.56 -9.62 10.20
CA TYR A 134 1.45 -8.66 10.23
C TYR A 134 0.46 -9.08 11.33
N ASP A 135 0.93 -8.97 12.57
CA ASP A 135 0.25 -9.49 13.74
C ASP A 135 -0.79 -8.53 14.33
N GLU A 136 -1.44 -9.00 15.40
CA GLU A 136 -2.45 -8.26 16.14
C GLU A 136 -1.94 -6.89 16.61
N ALA A 137 -0.73 -6.85 17.19
CA ALA A 137 -0.16 -5.61 17.71
C ALA A 137 0.00 -4.56 16.60
N ARG A 138 0.49 -4.96 15.42
CA ARG A 138 0.64 -4.06 14.27
C ARG A 138 -0.72 -3.62 13.71
N LEU A 139 -1.69 -4.52 13.61
CA LEU A 139 -3.03 -4.20 13.13
C LEU A 139 -3.78 -3.25 14.08
N VAL A 140 -3.66 -3.46 15.40
CA VAL A 140 -4.20 -2.54 16.43
C VAL A 140 -3.57 -1.16 16.30
N ALA A 141 -2.24 -1.08 16.28
CA ALA A 141 -1.53 0.21 16.16
C ALA A 141 -1.94 1.00 14.91
N GLU A 142 -2.25 0.31 13.82
CA GLU A 142 -2.76 0.92 12.59
C GLU A 142 -4.21 1.39 12.70
N MET A 143 -5.09 0.60 13.34
CA MET A 143 -6.49 0.97 13.53
C MET A 143 -6.65 2.11 14.55
N GLU A 144 -5.78 2.20 15.56
CA GLU A 144 -5.73 3.30 16.55
C GLU A 144 -5.44 4.67 15.93
N LEU A 145 -4.98 4.71 14.68
CA LEU A 145 -4.88 5.97 13.95
C LEU A 145 -6.25 6.60 13.72
N MET A 146 -7.31 5.79 13.58
CA MET A 146 -8.67 6.26 13.33
C MET A 146 -9.23 7.08 14.51
N PRO A 147 -9.34 6.55 15.74
CA PRO A 147 -9.87 7.34 16.85
C PRO A 147 -9.01 8.58 17.12
N THR A 148 -7.69 8.45 17.06
CA THR A 148 -6.75 9.55 17.33
C THR A 148 -6.82 10.67 16.29
N TRP A 149 -6.63 10.33 15.01
CA TRP A 149 -6.42 11.34 13.97
C TRP A 149 -7.69 11.69 13.20
N PHE A 150 -8.60 10.73 13.04
CA PHE A 150 -9.87 10.97 12.35
C PHE A 150 -10.92 11.48 13.34
N VAL A 151 -11.26 10.73 14.38
CA VAL A 151 -12.37 11.10 15.28
C VAL A 151 -12.02 12.32 16.15
N GLN A 152 -10.92 12.23 16.91
CA GLN A 152 -10.52 13.31 17.82
C GLN A 152 -9.98 14.53 17.08
N ARG A 153 -8.97 14.35 16.22
CA ARG A 153 -8.29 15.49 15.57
C ARG A 153 -9.07 16.09 14.39
N HIS A 154 -9.60 15.26 13.50
CA HIS A 154 -10.23 15.73 12.26
C HIS A 154 -11.71 16.08 12.47
N LEU A 155 -12.48 15.23 13.16
CA LEU A 155 -13.89 15.52 13.47
C LEU A 155 -14.06 16.36 14.74
N GLY A 156 -13.03 16.51 15.58
CA GLY A 156 -13.14 17.29 16.82
C GLY A 156 -14.05 16.64 17.86
N VAL A 157 -14.24 15.32 17.80
CA VAL A 157 -15.13 14.57 18.69
C VAL A 157 -14.29 13.79 19.69
N THR A 158 -14.57 13.93 20.98
CA THR A 158 -13.93 13.10 22.01
C THR A 158 -14.85 11.91 22.31
N PRO A 159 -14.44 10.67 22.01
CA PRO A 159 -15.25 9.49 22.33
C PRO A 159 -15.47 9.35 23.84
N GLU A 160 -16.69 9.04 24.24
CA GLU A 160 -17.03 8.70 25.64
C GLU A 160 -16.65 7.24 25.96
N CYS A 161 -16.78 6.82 27.23
CA CYS A 161 -16.42 5.45 27.63
C CYS A 161 -17.20 4.38 26.84
N GLU A 162 -18.50 4.59 26.63
CA GLU A 162 -19.35 3.67 25.86
C GLU A 162 -18.98 3.62 24.37
N ASP A 163 -18.46 4.72 23.82
CA ASP A 163 -17.97 4.78 22.44
C ASP A 163 -16.69 3.93 22.27
N TRP A 164 -15.82 3.89 23.28
CA TRP A 164 -14.62 3.04 23.27
C TRP A 164 -14.95 1.55 23.25
N ASP A 165 -15.95 1.11 24.02
CA ASP A 165 -16.40 -0.29 24.00
C ASP A 165 -16.87 -0.73 22.60
N ILE A 166 -17.53 0.17 21.86
CA ILE A 166 -17.95 -0.04 20.47
C ILE A 166 -16.73 -0.16 19.54
N ILE A 167 -15.77 0.75 19.67
CA ILE A 167 -14.55 0.76 18.84
C ILE A 167 -13.74 -0.52 19.07
N GLU A 168 -13.48 -0.88 20.33
CA GLU A 168 -12.71 -2.07 20.69
C GLU A 168 -13.39 -3.37 20.23
N SER A 169 -14.72 -3.45 20.35
CA SER A 169 -15.49 -4.61 19.89
C SER A 169 -15.38 -4.81 18.37
N ALA A 170 -15.46 -3.72 17.61
CA ALA A 170 -15.25 -3.75 16.18
C ALA A 170 -13.81 -4.16 15.84
N PHE A 171 -12.80 -3.58 16.50
CA PHE A 171 -11.39 -3.95 16.29
C PHE A 171 -11.17 -5.44 16.54
N ARG A 172 -11.71 -5.99 17.62
CA ARG A 172 -11.62 -7.43 17.92
C ARG A 172 -12.20 -8.30 16.79
N ALA A 173 -13.34 -7.91 16.22
CA ALA A 173 -13.93 -8.63 15.09
C ALA A 173 -13.03 -8.60 13.83
N LEU A 174 -12.38 -7.47 13.57
CA LEU A 174 -11.45 -7.28 12.45
C LEU A 174 -10.16 -8.08 12.63
N LEU A 175 -9.62 -8.11 13.85
CA LEU A 175 -8.44 -8.91 14.21
C LEU A 175 -8.71 -10.40 14.07
N ASN A 176 -9.85 -10.87 14.59
CA ASN A 176 -10.28 -12.27 14.43
C ASN A 176 -10.43 -12.65 12.96
N ASN A 177 -10.95 -11.74 12.13
CA ASN A 177 -11.03 -11.97 10.69
C ASN A 177 -9.65 -12.08 10.03
N ALA A 178 -8.70 -11.22 10.38
CA ALA A 178 -7.33 -11.27 9.85
C ALA A 178 -6.61 -12.56 10.27
N ALA A 179 -6.74 -12.96 11.54
CA ALA A 179 -6.12 -14.15 12.10
C ALA A 179 -6.68 -15.46 11.50
N ALA A 180 -7.93 -15.46 11.03
CA ALA A 180 -8.56 -16.63 10.42
C ALA A 180 -8.04 -16.96 9.01
N GLN A 181 -7.26 -16.07 8.38
CA GLN A 181 -6.80 -16.24 7.01
C GLN A 181 -5.44 -16.97 6.93
N PRO A 182 -5.19 -17.69 5.83
CA PRO A 182 -3.83 -18.11 5.47
C PRO A 182 -2.86 -16.91 5.44
N GLN A 183 -1.63 -17.15 5.90
CA GLN A 183 -0.59 -16.13 6.01
C GLN A 183 0.40 -16.25 4.86
N VAL A 184 0.47 -15.22 4.02
CA VAL A 184 1.24 -15.17 2.75
C VAL A 184 2.15 -13.95 2.72
N PHE A 185 2.95 -13.82 1.66
CA PHE A 185 3.63 -12.57 1.34
C PHE A 185 2.61 -11.46 1.11
N VAL A 186 2.72 -10.35 1.84
CA VAL A 186 1.86 -9.17 1.72
C VAL A 186 2.74 -7.94 1.47
N HIS A 187 2.55 -7.30 0.33
CA HIS A 187 3.20 -6.05 -0.08
C HIS A 187 2.74 -4.86 0.77
N ARG A 188 1.49 -4.89 1.27
CA ARG A 188 0.78 -3.87 2.06
C ARG A 188 0.27 -2.65 1.30
N ASP A 189 0.96 -2.24 0.24
CA ASP A 189 0.56 -1.09 -0.59
C ASP A 189 0.42 -1.47 -2.06
N TYR A 190 -0.15 -2.67 -2.31
CA TYR A 190 -0.46 -3.19 -3.64
C TYR A 190 -1.71 -2.51 -4.23
N HIS A 191 -1.56 -1.26 -4.68
CA HIS A 191 -2.65 -0.46 -5.26
C HIS A 191 -2.20 0.28 -6.53
N SER A 192 -3.15 0.87 -7.26
CA SER A 192 -2.93 1.40 -8.62
C SER A 192 -1.87 2.51 -8.74
N ARG A 193 -1.53 3.22 -7.65
CA ARG A 193 -0.43 4.19 -7.62
C ARG A 193 0.97 3.58 -7.47
N ASN A 194 1.06 2.33 -7.02
CA ASN A 194 2.32 1.58 -6.82
C ASN A 194 2.50 0.48 -7.87
N LEU A 195 1.65 0.49 -8.91
CA LEU A 195 1.76 -0.36 -10.08
C LEU A 195 2.05 0.50 -11.31
N MET A 196 3.05 0.09 -12.07
CA MET A 196 3.46 0.74 -13.32
C MET A 196 2.95 -0.08 -14.51
N LEU A 197 2.64 0.58 -15.61
CA LEU A 197 2.35 -0.10 -16.87
C LEU A 197 3.61 -0.84 -17.31
N GLY A 198 3.56 -2.17 -17.28
CA GLY A 198 4.67 -2.99 -17.72
C GLY A 198 4.83 -2.98 -19.24
N SER A 199 5.94 -3.51 -19.72
CA SER A 199 6.19 -3.75 -21.15
C SER A 199 5.32 -4.87 -21.75
N GLY A 200 4.50 -5.53 -20.92
CA GLY A 200 3.55 -6.58 -21.30
C GLY A 200 2.33 -6.58 -20.38
N LYS A 201 1.76 -7.77 -20.12
CA LYS A 201 0.55 -7.89 -19.27
C LYS A 201 0.81 -7.68 -17.79
N ALA A 202 1.99 -8.06 -17.28
CA ALA A 202 2.32 -7.93 -15.87
C ALA A 202 2.70 -6.47 -15.56
N PRO A 203 2.22 -5.87 -14.45
CA PRO A 203 2.62 -4.54 -14.06
C PRO A 203 4.02 -4.54 -13.44
N GLY A 204 4.73 -3.41 -13.57
CA GLY A 204 5.87 -3.11 -12.71
C GLY A 204 5.39 -2.82 -11.28
N ILE A 205 6.09 -3.34 -10.27
CA ILE A 205 5.70 -3.23 -8.85
C ILE A 205 6.79 -2.43 -8.11
N ILE A 206 6.36 -1.39 -7.38
CA ILE A 206 7.22 -0.50 -6.60
C ILE A 206 6.68 -0.35 -5.16
N ASP A 207 7.47 0.25 -4.28
CA ASP A 207 7.09 0.55 -2.88
C ASP A 207 6.80 -0.69 -2.02
N PHE A 208 7.58 -1.75 -2.23
CA PHE A 208 7.41 -3.07 -1.60
C PHE A 208 8.23 -3.28 -0.32
N GLN A 209 9.11 -2.36 0.06
CA GLN A 209 10.08 -2.55 1.16
C GLN A 209 9.46 -2.85 2.52
N ASP A 210 8.20 -2.44 2.70
CA ASP A 210 7.44 -2.59 3.92
C ASP A 210 6.70 -3.94 4.00
N ALA A 211 7.02 -4.88 3.09
CA ALA A 211 6.39 -6.18 3.00
C ALA A 211 6.44 -6.97 4.32
N VAL A 212 5.39 -7.75 4.53
CA VAL A 212 5.15 -8.53 5.75
C VAL A 212 4.62 -9.91 5.39
N ARG A 213 4.61 -10.80 6.38
CA ARG A 213 3.82 -12.03 6.30
C ARG A 213 2.46 -11.79 6.95
N GLY A 214 1.38 -11.83 6.16
CA GLY A 214 0.06 -11.38 6.60
C GLY A 214 -1.14 -12.05 5.90
N PRO A 215 -2.36 -11.57 6.18
CA PRO A 215 -3.60 -12.18 5.70
C PRO A 215 -3.72 -12.20 4.17
N LEU A 216 -4.13 -13.34 3.62
CA LEU A 216 -4.29 -13.61 2.19
C LEU A 216 -5.04 -12.52 1.40
N SER A 217 -6.10 -11.95 1.97
CA SER A 217 -6.96 -10.99 1.27
C SER A 217 -6.45 -9.55 1.28
N TYR A 218 -5.39 -9.23 2.03
CA TYR A 218 -5.00 -7.85 2.32
C TYR A 218 -4.62 -7.05 1.07
N ASP A 219 -3.73 -7.57 0.24
CA ASP A 219 -3.32 -6.89 -1.01
C ASP A 219 -4.41 -6.91 -2.08
N LEU A 220 -5.26 -7.94 -2.10
CA LEU A 220 -6.43 -7.99 -2.98
C LEU A 220 -7.39 -6.84 -2.66
N VAL A 221 -7.64 -6.60 -1.37
CA VAL A 221 -8.40 -5.45 -0.88
C VAL A 221 -7.74 -4.13 -1.30
N SER A 222 -6.43 -4.01 -1.12
CA SER A 222 -5.68 -2.80 -1.49
C SER A 222 -5.86 -2.42 -2.97
N LEU A 223 -5.95 -3.41 -3.86
CA LEU A 223 -6.17 -3.21 -5.29
C LEU A 223 -7.64 -2.96 -5.65
N LEU A 224 -8.55 -3.78 -5.13
CA LEU A 224 -9.96 -3.79 -5.58
C LEU A 224 -10.85 -2.80 -4.84
N ARG A 225 -10.44 -2.35 -3.64
CA ARG A 225 -11.02 -1.23 -2.90
C ARG A 225 -9.97 -0.15 -2.65
N ASP A 226 -9.29 0.19 -3.74
CA ASP A 226 -8.31 1.27 -3.81
C ASP A 226 -8.91 2.59 -3.28
N CYS A 227 -8.12 3.37 -2.56
CA CYS A 227 -8.54 4.63 -1.96
C CYS A 227 -8.67 5.77 -2.99
N TYR A 228 -8.23 5.54 -4.23
CA TYR A 228 -8.14 6.58 -5.26
C TYR A 228 -9.09 6.37 -6.45
N ILE A 229 -9.68 5.18 -6.57
CA ILE A 229 -10.59 4.81 -7.65
C ILE A 229 -11.62 3.82 -7.13
N ALA A 230 -12.79 3.83 -7.75
CA ALA A 230 -13.86 2.92 -7.38
C ALA A 230 -14.56 2.33 -8.59
N TRP A 231 -15.01 1.09 -8.40
CA TRP A 231 -15.71 0.31 -9.39
C TRP A 231 -17.08 -0.12 -8.86
N PRO A 232 -18.03 -0.44 -9.75
CA PRO A 232 -19.31 -1.00 -9.35
C PRO A 232 -19.12 -2.26 -8.48
N GLU A 233 -19.87 -2.34 -7.38
CA GLU A 233 -19.74 -3.41 -6.38
C GLU A 233 -19.80 -4.81 -7.01
N GLN A 234 -20.72 -5.02 -7.95
CA GLN A 234 -20.88 -6.30 -8.64
C GLN A 234 -19.60 -6.73 -9.39
N ARG A 235 -18.89 -5.76 -9.99
CA ARG A 235 -17.63 -6.02 -10.70
C ARG A 235 -16.51 -6.36 -9.72
N VAL A 236 -16.44 -5.63 -8.60
CA VAL A 236 -15.49 -5.92 -7.52
C VAL A 236 -15.65 -7.36 -7.01
N TYR A 237 -16.87 -7.78 -6.67
CA TYR A 237 -17.07 -9.15 -6.17
C TYR A 237 -16.88 -10.23 -7.24
N ALA A 238 -17.11 -9.92 -8.53
CA ALA A 238 -16.75 -10.84 -9.60
C ALA A 238 -15.23 -11.09 -9.66
N TRP A 239 -14.40 -10.03 -9.53
CA TRP A 239 -12.95 -10.19 -9.45
C TRP A 239 -12.51 -10.92 -8.17
N VAL A 240 -13.14 -10.63 -7.02
CA VAL A 240 -12.87 -11.33 -5.75
C VAL A 240 -13.15 -12.83 -5.88
N GLU A 241 -14.28 -13.20 -6.46
CA GLU A 241 -14.65 -14.61 -6.66
C GLU A 241 -13.72 -15.31 -7.65
N ALA A 242 -13.38 -14.65 -8.77
CA ALA A 242 -12.40 -15.18 -9.71
C ALA A 242 -11.03 -15.37 -9.06
N TYR A 243 -10.59 -14.43 -8.21
CA TYR A 243 -9.35 -14.55 -7.46
C TYR A 243 -9.41 -15.71 -6.46
N ARG A 244 -10.50 -15.85 -5.70
CA ARG A 244 -10.71 -16.95 -4.75
C ARG A 244 -10.55 -18.31 -5.41
N GLN A 245 -11.20 -18.52 -6.56
CA GLN A 245 -11.12 -19.78 -7.32
C GLN A 245 -9.68 -20.11 -7.72
N ARG A 246 -8.93 -19.10 -8.17
CA ARG A 246 -7.52 -19.25 -8.53
C ARG A 246 -6.62 -19.51 -7.32
N ALA A 247 -6.88 -18.83 -6.20
CA ALA A 247 -6.17 -19.05 -4.93
C ALA A 247 -6.44 -20.46 -4.39
N GLN A 248 -7.66 -20.98 -4.52
CA GLN A 248 -8.00 -22.38 -4.20
C GLN A 248 -7.24 -23.36 -5.11
N ALA A 249 -7.25 -23.13 -6.42
CA ALA A 249 -6.55 -23.98 -7.38
C ALA A 249 -5.03 -24.00 -7.14
N ALA A 250 -4.47 -22.89 -6.65
CA ALA A 250 -3.08 -22.77 -6.25
C ALA A 250 -2.76 -23.33 -4.85
N GLY A 251 -3.76 -23.84 -4.11
CA GLY A 251 -3.58 -24.40 -2.78
C GLY A 251 -3.36 -23.38 -1.67
N LEU A 252 -3.62 -22.08 -1.91
CA LEU A 252 -3.45 -21.02 -0.90
C LEU A 252 -4.57 -21.03 0.15
N THR A 253 -5.75 -21.52 -0.20
CA THR A 253 -6.91 -21.55 0.69
C THR A 253 -7.90 -22.65 0.28
N ASN A 254 -8.71 -23.10 1.22
CA ASN A 254 -9.89 -23.94 0.97
C ASN A 254 -11.22 -23.20 1.25
N ALA A 255 -11.16 -21.89 1.57
CA ALA A 255 -12.33 -21.09 1.91
C ALA A 255 -13.38 -21.07 0.80
N ASP A 256 -14.65 -21.25 1.18
CA ASP A 256 -15.78 -21.07 0.28
C ASP A 256 -16.00 -19.59 -0.08
N GLY A 257 -16.93 -19.32 -1.00
CA GLY A 257 -17.24 -17.97 -1.46
C GLY A 257 -17.65 -17.02 -0.33
N ALA A 258 -18.50 -17.49 0.59
CA ALA A 258 -18.99 -16.69 1.69
C ALA A 258 -17.88 -16.31 2.69
N THR A 259 -17.04 -17.28 3.05
CA THR A 259 -15.90 -17.09 3.96
C THR A 259 -14.88 -16.13 3.36
N PHE A 260 -14.50 -16.34 2.09
CA PHE A 260 -13.54 -15.45 1.43
C PHE A 260 -14.08 -14.03 1.23
N ARG A 261 -15.38 -13.89 0.93
CA ARG A 261 -16.02 -12.58 0.86
C ARG A 261 -15.98 -11.87 2.21
N ARG A 262 -16.28 -12.57 3.30
CA ARG A 262 -16.15 -12.02 4.65
C ARG A 262 -14.71 -11.60 4.97
N TRP A 263 -13.73 -12.43 4.61
CA TRP A 263 -12.30 -12.10 4.74
C TRP A 263 -11.96 -10.81 4.02
N PHE A 264 -12.32 -10.71 2.74
CA PHE A 264 -12.12 -9.52 1.92
C PHE A 264 -12.82 -8.28 2.52
N ASP A 265 -14.05 -8.43 2.98
CA ASP A 265 -14.83 -7.32 3.51
C ASP A 265 -14.25 -6.75 4.79
N LEU A 266 -14.06 -7.59 5.81
CA LEU A 266 -13.55 -7.13 7.09
C LEU A 266 -12.08 -6.74 7.01
N MET A 267 -11.28 -7.35 6.12
CA MET A 267 -9.92 -6.86 5.88
C MET A 267 -9.91 -5.49 5.19
N GLY A 268 -10.87 -5.25 4.28
CA GLY A 268 -11.20 -3.92 3.76
C GLY A 268 -11.48 -2.91 4.83
N LEU A 269 -12.40 -3.23 5.74
CA LEU A 269 -12.77 -2.33 6.82
C LEU A 269 -11.57 -1.99 7.71
N GLN A 270 -10.76 -2.97 8.10
CA GLN A 270 -9.52 -2.72 8.86
C GLN A 270 -8.59 -1.76 8.12
N ARG A 271 -8.33 -2.01 6.83
CA ARG A 271 -7.46 -1.15 6.02
C ARG A 271 -8.02 0.26 5.93
N HIS A 272 -9.31 0.42 5.66
CA HIS A 272 -9.92 1.74 5.50
C HIS A 272 -9.99 2.51 6.81
N LEU A 273 -10.18 1.86 7.96
CA LEU A 273 -10.06 2.52 9.28
C LEU A 273 -8.65 3.08 9.48
N LYS A 274 -7.60 2.28 9.21
CA LYS A 274 -6.22 2.77 9.18
C LYS A 274 -6.08 3.96 8.24
N VAL A 275 -6.66 3.90 7.04
CA VAL A 275 -6.55 4.96 6.03
C VAL A 275 -7.23 6.27 6.48
N LEU A 276 -8.42 6.20 7.09
CA LEU A 276 -9.09 7.37 7.67
C LEU A 276 -8.16 8.10 8.64
N GLY A 277 -7.50 7.36 9.53
CA GLY A 277 -6.54 7.92 10.48
C GLY A 277 -5.25 8.44 9.85
N ILE A 278 -4.60 7.63 9.01
CA ILE A 278 -3.29 7.98 8.44
C ILE A 278 -3.37 9.19 7.51
N PHE A 279 -4.43 9.34 6.71
CA PHE A 279 -4.58 10.49 5.82
C PHE A 279 -4.75 11.79 6.60
N CYS A 280 -5.50 11.77 7.71
CA CYS A 280 -5.56 12.89 8.64
C CYS A 280 -4.18 13.19 9.26
N ARG A 281 -3.46 12.16 9.75
CA ARG A 281 -2.10 12.35 10.30
C ARG A 281 -1.14 12.98 9.29
N LEU A 282 -1.17 12.50 8.04
CA LEU A 282 -0.33 13.00 6.96
C LEU A 282 -0.63 14.49 6.67
N TRP A 283 -1.88 14.92 6.78
CA TRP A 283 -2.24 16.33 6.68
C TRP A 283 -1.74 17.14 7.89
N TYR A 284 -2.15 16.76 9.11
CA TYR A 284 -1.97 17.59 10.31
C TYR A 284 -0.53 17.62 10.83
N ARG A 285 0.18 16.49 10.75
CA ARG A 285 1.54 16.34 11.29
C ARG A 285 2.60 16.48 10.20
N ASP A 286 2.36 15.91 9.03
CA ASP A 286 3.39 15.72 8.00
C ASP A 286 3.29 16.72 6.83
N GLY A 287 2.32 17.64 6.86
CA GLY A 287 2.17 18.71 5.88
C GLY A 287 1.73 18.25 4.48
N LYS A 288 1.27 17.00 4.32
CA LYS A 288 0.87 16.43 3.03
C LYS A 288 -0.60 16.74 2.73
N ARG A 289 -0.84 17.95 2.20
CA ARG A 289 -2.18 18.53 2.03
C ARG A 289 -3.09 17.81 1.01
N GLY A 290 -2.58 16.85 0.23
CA GLY A 290 -3.39 16.15 -0.78
C GLY A 290 -4.37 15.12 -0.22
N TYR A 291 -4.07 14.53 0.94
CA TYR A 291 -4.69 13.26 1.38
C TYR A 291 -6.12 13.37 1.89
N LEU A 292 -6.58 14.55 2.36
CA LEU A 292 -7.98 14.70 2.78
C LEU A 292 -8.97 14.57 1.60
N ASN A 293 -8.51 14.82 0.36
CA ASN A 293 -9.35 14.70 -0.83
C ASN A 293 -9.84 13.26 -1.08
N ASP A 294 -9.11 12.27 -0.57
CA ASP A 294 -9.42 10.85 -0.75
C ASP A 294 -10.34 10.30 0.36
N LEU A 295 -10.51 11.03 1.48
CA LEU A 295 -11.34 10.59 2.62
C LEU A 295 -12.79 10.28 2.27
N PRO A 296 -13.51 11.01 1.39
CA PRO A 296 -14.88 10.69 1.04
C PRO A 296 -15.04 9.27 0.46
N LEU A 297 -14.08 8.83 -0.37
CA LEU A 297 -14.10 7.50 -0.95
C LEU A 297 -13.80 6.43 0.10
N VAL A 298 -12.79 6.66 0.94
CA VAL A 298 -12.41 5.77 2.04
C VAL A 298 -13.58 5.61 3.02
N TRP A 299 -14.25 6.71 3.36
CA TRP A 299 -15.44 6.70 4.21
C TRP A 299 -16.59 5.92 3.57
N ARG A 300 -16.83 6.11 2.26
CA ARG A 300 -17.87 5.34 1.56
C ARG A 300 -17.65 3.84 1.70
N TYR A 301 -16.44 3.33 1.44
CA TYR A 301 -16.13 1.91 1.63
C TYR A 301 -16.30 1.46 3.08
N THR A 302 -15.78 2.24 4.03
CA THR A 302 -15.88 1.96 5.47
C THR A 302 -17.34 1.79 5.89
N ARG A 303 -18.20 2.74 5.47
CA ARG A 303 -19.62 2.77 5.78
C ARG A 303 -20.40 1.62 5.13
N GLU A 304 -20.23 1.43 3.83
CA GLU A 304 -20.96 0.42 3.06
C GLU A 304 -20.66 -1.00 3.55
N VAL A 305 -19.39 -1.29 3.85
CA VAL A 305 -18.98 -2.61 4.34
C VAL A 305 -19.34 -2.79 5.80
N GLY A 306 -19.01 -1.82 6.67
CA GLY A 306 -19.21 -1.97 8.10
C GLY A 306 -20.67 -2.11 8.53
N ARG A 307 -21.62 -1.54 7.76
CA ARG A 307 -23.07 -1.73 7.97
C ARG A 307 -23.56 -3.16 7.73
N GLN A 308 -22.84 -3.95 6.93
CA GLN A 308 -23.27 -5.30 6.55
C GLN A 308 -23.03 -6.34 7.65
N TYR A 309 -22.19 -6.02 8.64
CA TYR A 309 -21.78 -6.96 9.67
C TYR A 309 -22.19 -6.46 11.05
N GLU A 310 -22.92 -7.30 11.78
CA GLU A 310 -23.43 -7.01 13.13
C GLU A 310 -22.34 -6.50 14.08
N ALA A 311 -21.15 -7.13 14.04
CA ALA A 311 -20.04 -6.76 14.91
C ALA A 311 -19.40 -5.39 14.62
N THR A 312 -19.67 -4.79 13.45
CA THR A 312 -19.06 -3.50 13.04
C THR A 312 -20.09 -2.42 12.77
N ALA A 313 -21.38 -2.77 12.62
CA ALA A 313 -22.45 -1.81 12.39
C ALA A 313 -22.57 -0.74 13.50
N PRO A 314 -22.40 -1.06 14.81
CA PRO A 314 -22.37 -0.04 15.86
C PRO A 314 -21.26 0.99 15.69
N LEU A 315 -20.06 0.57 15.26
CA LEU A 315 -18.95 1.49 14.97
C LEU A 315 -19.33 2.43 13.82
N ILE A 316 -19.99 1.94 12.78
CA ILE A 316 -20.41 2.79 11.65
C ILE A 316 -21.47 3.80 12.09
N ALA A 317 -22.44 3.40 12.92
CA ALA A 317 -23.44 4.32 13.46
C ALA A 317 -22.80 5.42 14.32
N LEU A 318 -21.79 5.08 15.12
CA LEU A 318 -20.98 6.02 15.89
C LEU A 318 -20.24 7.01 14.98
N LEU A 319 -19.57 6.52 13.93
CA LEU A 319 -18.85 7.36 12.98
C LEU A 319 -19.78 8.26 12.16
N GLU A 320 -20.96 7.78 11.77
CA GLU A 320 -21.99 8.58 11.09
C GLU A 320 -22.46 9.75 11.95
N ARG A 321 -22.76 9.49 13.22
CA ARG A 321 -23.10 10.52 14.20
C ARG A 321 -21.95 11.50 14.40
N ALA A 322 -20.71 11.01 14.46
CA ALA A 322 -19.53 11.87 14.60
C ALA A 322 -19.28 12.74 13.37
N ILE A 323 -19.54 12.24 12.16
CA ILE A 323 -19.34 13.00 10.92
C ILE A 323 -20.39 14.09 10.75
N ASP A 324 -21.67 13.85 11.10
CA ASP A 324 -22.74 14.86 11.12
C ASP A 324 -22.78 15.74 9.84
N GLU A 325 -22.87 15.08 8.67
CA GLU A 325 -22.89 15.69 7.32
C GLU A 325 -21.64 16.52 6.93
N ARG A 326 -20.57 16.52 7.74
CA ARG A 326 -19.34 17.26 7.45
C ARG A 326 -18.66 16.82 6.15
N ASP A 327 -18.12 17.80 5.44
CA ASP A 327 -17.22 17.57 4.32
C ASP A 327 -15.82 17.17 4.84
N LEU A 328 -15.50 15.88 4.76
CA LEU A 328 -14.24 15.30 5.21
C LEU A 328 -12.99 15.85 4.49
N ARG A 329 -13.16 16.62 3.41
CA ARG A 329 -12.04 17.24 2.71
C ARG A 329 -11.51 18.48 3.43
N HIS A 330 -12.32 19.09 4.29
CA HIS A 330 -11.96 20.30 5.01
C HIS A 330 -11.33 19.96 6.36
N ALA A 331 -10.12 20.50 6.59
CA ALA A 331 -9.46 20.34 7.87
C ALA A 331 -10.21 21.11 8.97
N ASN A 332 -10.37 20.48 10.13
CA ASN A 332 -10.79 21.19 11.33
C ASN A 332 -9.66 22.09 11.85
N GLU A 333 -9.84 23.40 11.67
CA GLU A 333 -8.90 24.44 12.12
C GLU A 333 -9.00 24.72 13.63
N ALA A 334 -10.05 24.25 14.30
CA ALA A 334 -10.36 24.55 15.70
C ALA A 334 -9.91 23.46 16.70
N ALA A 335 -9.32 22.35 16.23
CA ALA A 335 -8.88 21.21 17.04
C ALA A 335 -7.35 21.13 17.20
#